data_AF-A0A1M5V826-F1
#
_entry.id   AF-A0A1M5V826-F1
#
_cell.length_a   1.000
_cell.length_b   1.000
_cell.length_c   1.000
_cell.angle_alpha   90.00
_cell.angle_beta   90.00
_cell.angle_gamma   90.00
#
_symmetry.space_group_name_H-M   'P 1'
#
loop_
_entity.id
_entity.type
_entity.pdbx_description
1 polymer ?
#
loop_
_entity_poly.entity_id
_entity_poly.type
_entity_poly.pdbx_seq_one_letter_code
_entity_poly.pdbx_strand_id
1 'polypeptide(L)'
;MKKKWFINLYGIFELLIAVAAIIVGISMVSSPNGLVGSFPPEFPEEWLDKVLFTNWFIPGIIAILIFGLGNFIAGISTFIKNTSTSCILGITMGGVLLISIILQMMILDVYLVSVEFLVISIIQLVYGIVVIRN
;
A
#
# COMPACT_ATOMS: atom_id res chain seq x y z
N MET A 1 16.97 2.80 -25.19
CA MET A 1 16.99 1.55 -24.39
C MET A 1 16.64 1.93 -22.96
N LYS A 2 15.45 1.56 -22.47
CA LYS A 2 15.14 1.69 -21.03
C LYS A 2 16.27 1.01 -20.26
N LYS A 3 16.88 1.69 -19.28
CA LYS A 3 17.95 1.06 -18.51
C LYS A 3 17.32 -0.09 -17.71
N LYS A 4 17.58 -1.35 -18.09
CA LYS A 4 16.94 -2.56 -17.51
C LYS A 4 17.03 -2.59 -15.98
N TRP A 5 18.12 -2.10 -15.40
CA TRP A 5 18.26 -1.96 -13.95
C TRP A 5 17.23 -1.03 -13.31
N PHE A 6 16.83 0.04 -13.99
CA PHE A 6 15.86 1.02 -13.49
C PHE A 6 14.44 0.44 -13.41
N ILE A 7 14.07 -0.41 -14.37
CA ILE A 7 12.81 -1.17 -14.36
C ILE A 7 12.83 -2.22 -13.24
N ASN A 8 13.94 -2.93 -13.08
CA ASN A 8 14.08 -3.93 -12.03
C ASN A 8 13.99 -3.31 -10.63
N LEU A 9 14.57 -2.12 -10.42
CA LEU A 9 14.44 -1.39 -9.15
C LEU A 9 13.00 -0.98 -8.86
N TYR A 10 12.24 -0.56 -9.88
CA TYR A 10 10.81 -0.30 -9.72
C TYR A 10 10.06 -1.58 -9.31
N GLY A 11 10.37 -2.72 -9.94
CA GLY A 11 9.85 -4.02 -9.53
C GLY A 11 10.14 -4.38 -8.08
N ILE A 12 11.39 -4.16 -7.63
CA ILE A 12 11.79 -4.39 -6.23
C ILE A 12 11.01 -3.48 -5.29
N PHE A 13 10.84 -2.21 -5.66
CA PHE A 13 10.07 -1.24 -4.87
C PHE A 13 8.62 -1.69 -4.66
N GLU A 14 7.93 -2.15 -5.71
CA GLU A 14 6.59 -2.73 -5.61
C GLU A 14 6.55 -3.95 -4.68
N LEU A 15 7.55 -4.84 -4.77
CA LEU A 15 7.64 -6.01 -3.88
C LEU A 15 7.89 -5.63 -2.42
N LEU A 16 8.66 -4.56 -2.14
CA LEU A 16 8.85 -4.07 -0.78
C LEU A 16 7.55 -3.54 -0.19
N ILE A 17 6.76 -2.78 -0.96
CA ILE A 17 5.42 -2.33 -0.55
C ILE A 17 4.52 -3.54 -0.29
N ALA A 18 4.54 -4.54 -1.16
CA ALA A 18 3.76 -5.76 -1.01
C ALA A 18 4.09 -6.49 0.30
N VAL A 19 5.37 -6.71 0.58
CA VAL A 19 5.82 -7.38 1.82
C VAL A 19 5.41 -6.57 3.04
N ALA A 20 5.61 -5.26 3.04
CA ALA A 20 5.21 -4.40 4.14
C ALA A 20 3.69 -4.48 4.40
N ALA A 21 2.88 -4.36 3.35
CA ALA A 21 1.42 -4.44 3.46
C ALA A 21 0.93 -5.80 3.96
N ILE A 22 1.58 -6.90 3.53
CA ILE A 22 1.26 -8.26 4.00
C ILE A 22 1.62 -8.40 5.48
N ILE A 23 2.81 -7.98 5.90
CA ILE A 23 3.25 -8.07 7.31
C ILE A 23 2.31 -7.25 8.21
N VAL A 24 2.03 -6.01 7.81
CA VAL A 24 1.10 -5.13 8.55
C VAL A 24 -0.29 -5.77 8.60
N GLY A 25 -0.83 -6.20 7.47
CA GLY A 25 -2.15 -6.82 7.42
C GLY A 25 -2.25 -8.12 8.22
N ILE A 26 -1.19 -8.95 8.24
CA ILE A 26 -1.15 -10.14 9.09
C ILE A 26 -1.20 -9.75 10.57
N SER A 27 -0.41 -8.75 10.99
CA SER A 27 -0.46 -8.30 12.38
C SER A 27 -1.85 -7.80 12.80
N MET A 28 -2.54 -7.11 11.89
CA MET A 28 -3.91 -6.63 12.08
C MET A 28 -4.94 -7.75 12.18
N VAL A 29 -4.80 -8.79 11.35
CA VAL A 29 -5.68 -9.96 11.38
C VAL A 29 -5.41 -10.85 12.60
N SER A 30 -4.15 -11.01 13.00
CA SER A 30 -3.74 -11.81 14.15
C SER A 30 -4.04 -11.15 15.48
N SER A 31 -4.15 -9.82 15.53
CA SER A 31 -4.54 -9.07 16.73
C SER A 31 -5.56 -7.99 16.39
N PRO A 32 -6.82 -8.38 16.09
CA PRO A 32 -7.86 -7.47 15.58
C PRO A 32 -8.14 -6.27 16.49
N ASN A 33 -8.15 -6.46 17.79
CA ASN A 33 -8.44 -5.39 18.74
C ASN A 33 -7.20 -4.54 19.07
N GLY A 34 -6.01 -4.97 18.62
CA GLY A 34 -4.73 -4.42 19.03
C GLY A 34 -4.46 -4.59 20.54
N LEU A 35 -3.31 -4.09 21.00
CA LEU A 35 -3.03 -3.91 22.42
C LEU A 35 -2.31 -2.56 22.62
N VAL A 36 -2.48 -1.96 23.79
CA VAL A 36 -1.75 -0.72 24.14
C VAL A 36 -0.24 -1.00 24.12
N GLY A 37 0.50 -0.18 23.36
CA GLY A 37 1.96 -0.31 23.23
C GLY A 37 2.42 -1.45 22.31
N SER A 38 1.52 -2.08 21.56
CA SER A 38 1.86 -3.08 20.53
C SER A 38 1.49 -2.60 19.13
N PHE A 39 1.81 -3.42 18.12
CA PHE A 39 1.41 -3.20 16.74
C PHE A 39 0.54 -4.38 16.25
N PRO A 40 -0.69 -4.14 15.77
CA PRO A 40 -1.38 -2.84 15.71
C PRO A 40 -1.73 -2.29 17.11
N PRO A 41 -1.80 -0.95 17.26
CA PRO A 41 -2.28 -0.35 18.50
C PRO A 41 -3.75 -0.71 18.74
N GLU A 42 -4.24 -0.48 19.95
CA GLU A 42 -5.66 -0.62 20.25
C GLU A 42 -6.52 0.18 19.26
N PHE A 43 -7.62 -0.41 18.80
CA PHE A 43 -8.50 0.24 17.84
C PHE A 43 -9.15 1.48 18.48
N PRO A 44 -8.98 2.69 17.92
CA PRO A 44 -9.46 3.91 18.59
C PRO A 44 -10.99 3.95 18.67
N GLU A 45 -11.54 4.14 19.87
CA GLU A 45 -12.99 4.25 20.08
C GLU A 45 -13.60 5.42 19.28
N GLU A 46 -12.84 6.50 19.10
CA GLU A 46 -13.24 7.68 18.33
C GLU A 46 -13.46 7.40 16.83
N TRP A 47 -13.02 6.24 16.33
CA TRP A 47 -13.24 5.82 14.95
C TRP A 47 -14.56 5.06 14.79
N LEU A 48 -15.14 4.49 15.85
CA LEU A 48 -16.32 3.62 15.78
C LEU A 48 -17.53 4.31 15.13
N ASP A 49 -17.67 5.62 15.30
CA ASP A 49 -18.75 6.41 14.70
C ASP A 49 -18.40 6.99 13.31
N LYS A 50 -17.14 6.85 12.88
CA LYS A 50 -16.59 7.41 11.63
C LYS A 50 -16.41 6.36 10.52
N VAL A 51 -16.17 5.10 10.88
CA VAL A 51 -15.89 4.02 9.93
C VAL A 51 -16.82 2.82 10.11
N LEU A 52 -16.91 1.98 9.07
CA LEU A 52 -17.82 0.82 9.02
C LEU A 52 -17.28 -0.45 9.70
N PHE A 53 -16.22 -0.34 10.50
CA PHE A 53 -15.55 -1.48 11.13
C PHE A 53 -15.21 -1.17 12.58
N THR A 54 -15.29 -2.21 13.42
CA THR A 54 -15.13 -2.10 14.88
C THR A 54 -13.76 -2.54 15.39
N ASN A 55 -12.89 -3.04 14.50
CA ASN A 55 -11.56 -3.51 14.81
C ASN A 55 -10.68 -3.55 13.54
N TRP A 56 -9.41 -3.94 13.69
CA TRP A 56 -8.41 -3.98 12.61
C TRP A 56 -8.56 -5.17 11.65
N PHE A 57 -9.47 -6.13 11.89
CA PHE A 57 -9.56 -7.34 11.08
C PHE A 57 -9.83 -7.04 9.60
N ILE A 58 -10.89 -6.27 9.32
CA ILE A 58 -11.28 -5.92 7.94
C ILE A 58 -10.20 -5.06 7.27
N PRO A 59 -9.68 -3.97 7.90
CA PRO A 59 -8.53 -3.25 7.39
C PRO A 59 -7.31 -4.13 7.09
N GLY A 60 -7.02 -5.11 7.95
CA GLY A 60 -5.93 -6.07 7.75
C GLY A 60 -6.12 -6.95 6.52
N ILE A 61 -7.34 -7.45 6.28
CA ILE A 61 -7.67 -8.19 5.05
C ILE A 61 -7.49 -7.30 3.81
N ILE A 62 -7.93 -6.04 3.86
CA ILE A 62 -7.72 -5.07 2.77
C ILE A 62 -6.22 -4.84 2.53
N ALA A 63 -5.44 -4.68 3.60
CA ALA A 63 -3.99 -4.52 3.53
C ALA A 63 -3.32 -5.71 2.83
N ILE A 64 -3.70 -6.95 3.17
CA ILE A 64 -3.13 -8.16 2.54
C ILE A 64 -3.58 -8.29 1.08
N LEU A 65 -4.89 -8.23 0.82
CA LEU A 65 -5.45 -8.62 -0.48
C LEU A 65 -5.33 -7.52 -1.53
N ILE A 66 -5.56 -6.26 -1.15
CA ILE A 66 -5.53 -5.16 -2.10
C ILE A 66 -4.10 -4.67 -2.23
N PHE A 67 -3.50 -4.21 -1.13
CA PHE A 67 -2.17 -3.61 -1.19
C PHE A 67 -1.06 -4.65 -1.25
N GLY A 68 -1.13 -5.73 -0.48
CA GLY A 68 -0.14 -6.80 -0.50
C GLY A 68 -0.11 -7.52 -1.85
N LEU A 69 -1.18 -8.24 -2.18
CA LEU A 69 -1.25 -9.04 -3.40
C LEU A 69 -1.23 -8.17 -4.67
N GLY A 70 -1.87 -7.00 -4.66
CA GLY A 70 -1.86 -6.07 -5.80
C GLY A 70 -0.45 -5.61 -6.16
N ASN A 71 0.32 -5.11 -5.17
CA ASN A 71 1.70 -4.71 -5.38
C ASN A 71 2.62 -5.91 -5.67
N PHE A 72 2.33 -7.10 -5.10
CA PHE A 72 3.07 -8.31 -5.43
C PHE A 72 2.93 -8.68 -6.92
N ILE A 73 1.70 -8.66 -7.44
CA ILE A 73 1.42 -8.93 -8.85
C ILE A 73 2.09 -7.87 -9.75
N ALA A 74 2.04 -6.58 -9.36
CA ALA A 74 2.70 -5.51 -10.09
C ALA A 74 4.23 -5.74 -10.13
N GLY A 75 4.84 -5.99 -8.97
CA GLY A 75 6.27 -6.27 -8.82
C GLY A 75 6.73 -7.48 -9.62
N ILE A 76 6.11 -8.65 -9.44
CA ILE A 76 6.46 -9.86 -10.21
C ILE A 76 6.28 -9.65 -11.72
N SER A 77 5.23 -8.93 -12.13
CA SER A 77 4.99 -8.64 -13.55
C SER A 77 6.12 -7.82 -14.17
N THR A 78 6.84 -6.98 -13.44
CA THR A 78 7.97 -6.22 -14.01
C THR A 78 9.13 -7.10 -14.46
N PHE A 79 9.27 -8.31 -13.90
CA PHE A 79 10.33 -9.26 -14.27
C PHE A 79 9.92 -10.24 -15.37
N ILE A 80 8.62 -10.45 -15.57
CA ILE A 80 8.07 -11.49 -16.45
C ILE A 80 7.39 -10.92 -17.70
N LYS A 81 6.71 -9.78 -17.58
CA LYS A 81 5.89 -9.18 -18.64
C LYS A 81 6.56 -7.97 -19.29
N ASN A 82 5.91 -7.43 -20.33
CA ASN A 82 6.31 -6.17 -20.94
C ASN A 82 6.25 -5.04 -19.90
N THR A 83 7.30 -4.21 -19.87
CA THR A 83 7.47 -3.07 -18.97
C THR A 83 6.23 -2.17 -18.90
N SER A 84 5.58 -1.88 -20.03
CA SER A 84 4.43 -0.96 -20.07
C SER A 84 3.26 -1.44 -19.23
N THR A 85 2.87 -2.72 -19.37
CA THR A 85 1.74 -3.31 -18.64
C THR A 85 2.04 -3.38 -17.14
N SER A 86 3.27 -3.78 -16.77
CA SER A 86 3.67 -3.92 -15.38
C SER A 86 3.73 -2.56 -14.66
N CYS A 87 4.19 -1.52 -15.35
CA CYS A 87 4.18 -0.16 -14.80
C CYS A 87 2.76 0.39 -14.63
N ILE A 88 1.84 0.11 -15.57
CA ILE A 88 0.44 0.51 -15.43
C ILE A 88 -0.18 -0.12 -14.17
N LEU A 89 0.13 -1.39 -13.87
CA LEU A 89 -0.33 -2.05 -12.65
C LEU A 89 0.19 -1.33 -11.39
N GLY A 90 1.48 -1.05 -11.28
CA GLY A 90 2.02 -0.34 -10.10
C GLY A 90 1.52 1.11 -9.99
N ILE A 91 1.33 1.84 -11.10
CA ILE A 91 0.67 3.16 -11.09
C ILE A 91 -0.76 3.04 -10.58
N THR A 92 -1.49 2.00 -10.99
CA THR A 92 -2.85 1.75 -10.51
C THR A 92 -2.85 1.51 -9.00
N MET A 93 -1.92 0.69 -8.49
CA MET A 93 -1.77 0.45 -7.06
C MET A 93 -1.41 1.71 -6.27
N GLY A 94 -0.48 2.53 -6.78
CA GLY A 94 -0.15 3.82 -6.19
C GLY A 94 -1.33 4.78 -6.18
N GLY A 95 -2.16 4.78 -7.22
CA GLY A 95 -3.39 5.57 -7.28
C GLY A 95 -4.44 5.11 -6.28
N VAL A 96 -4.65 3.80 -6.16
CA VAL A 96 -5.55 3.22 -5.15
C VAL A 96 -5.08 3.58 -3.74
N LEU A 97 -3.77 3.47 -3.46
CA LEU A 97 -3.21 3.84 -2.16
C LEU A 97 -3.38 5.34 -1.88
N LEU A 98 -3.07 6.20 -2.84
CA LEU A 98 -3.23 7.65 -2.72
C LEU A 98 -4.67 8.03 -2.40
N ILE A 99 -5.63 7.50 -3.16
CA ILE A 99 -7.06 7.77 -2.95
C ILE A 99 -7.49 7.27 -1.57
N SER A 100 -7.05 6.07 -1.17
CA SER A 100 -7.38 5.49 0.13
C SER A 100 -6.88 6.35 1.28
N ILE A 101 -5.65 6.89 1.17
CA ILE A 101 -5.07 7.76 2.21
C ILE A 101 -5.75 9.13 2.24
N ILE A 102 -6.10 9.72 1.08
CA ILE A 102 -6.87 10.97 1.05
C ILE A 102 -8.22 10.78 1.73
N LEU A 103 -8.95 9.69 1.42
CA LEU A 103 -10.22 9.38 2.07
C LEU A 103 -10.04 9.13 3.57
N GLN A 104 -8.98 8.43 3.97
CA GLN A 104 -8.65 8.23 5.38
C GLN A 104 -8.43 9.56 6.10
N MET A 105 -7.64 10.49 5.54
CA MET A 105 -7.39 11.82 6.13
C MET A 105 -8.61 12.75 6.12
N MET A 106 -9.61 12.51 5.27
CA MET A 106 -10.86 13.26 5.27
C MET A 106 -11.84 12.78 6.33
N ILE A 107 -11.83 11.47 6.63
CA ILE A 107 -12.76 10.84 7.58
C ILE A 107 -12.14 10.82 8.99
N LEU A 108 -10.85 10.52 9.08
CA LEU A 108 -10.08 10.35 10.30
C LEU A 108 -9.00 11.42 10.42
N ASP A 109 -8.46 11.58 11.62
CA ASP A 109 -7.39 12.52 11.88
C ASP A 109 -6.08 12.13 11.15
N VAL A 110 -5.22 13.12 10.92
CA VAL A 110 -3.94 12.90 10.24
C VAL A 110 -2.95 12.31 11.23
N TYR A 111 -2.57 11.04 11.02
CA TYR A 111 -1.52 10.38 11.77
C TYR A 111 -0.20 10.37 10.98
N LEU A 112 0.92 10.16 11.67
CA LEU A 112 2.24 10.11 11.02
C LEU A 112 2.29 9.07 9.90
N VAL A 113 1.74 7.88 10.15
CA VAL A 113 1.67 6.78 9.18
C VAL A 113 0.87 7.17 7.93
N SER A 114 -0.16 8.02 8.06
CA SER A 114 -0.91 8.54 6.92
C SER A 114 -0.02 9.38 6.00
N VAL A 115 0.85 10.20 6.56
CA VAL A 115 1.82 11.02 5.78
C VAL A 115 2.85 10.13 5.09
N GLU A 116 3.34 9.08 5.77
CA GLU A 116 4.28 8.12 5.18
C GLU A 116 3.66 7.39 3.99
N PHE A 117 2.43 6.87 4.12
CA PHE A 117 1.73 6.24 3.01
C PHE A 117 1.39 7.20 1.88
N LEU A 118 1.09 8.46 2.18
CA LEU A 118 0.91 9.51 1.17
C LEU A 118 2.20 9.66 0.34
N VAL A 119 3.36 9.81 1.00
CA VAL A 119 4.66 9.94 0.32
C VAL A 119 4.97 8.68 -0.51
N ILE A 120 4.77 7.49 0.04
CA ILE A 120 4.99 6.22 -0.67
C ILE A 120 4.13 6.15 -1.94
N SER A 121 2.85 6.52 -1.86
CA SER A 121 1.95 6.51 -3.01
C SER A 121 2.39 7.49 -4.11
N ILE A 122 2.87 8.69 -3.74
CA ILE A 122 3.40 9.67 -4.69
C ILE A 122 4.67 9.14 -5.35
N ILE A 123 5.60 8.57 -4.58
CA ILE A 123 6.83 7.97 -5.11
C ILE A 123 6.47 6.86 -6.11
N GLN A 124 5.52 6.00 -5.76
CA GLN A 124 5.06 4.91 -6.62
C GLN A 124 4.53 5.41 -7.97
N LEU A 125 3.65 6.43 -7.93
CA LEU A 125 3.08 7.06 -9.13
C LEU A 125 4.16 7.71 -9.99
N VAL A 126 5.01 8.55 -9.39
CA VAL A 126 6.06 9.28 -10.11
C VAL A 126 7.07 8.32 -10.72
N TYR A 127 7.53 7.32 -9.97
CA TYR A 127 8.48 6.33 -10.46
C TYR A 127 7.86 5.54 -11.62
N GLY A 128 6.62 5.05 -11.48
CA GLY A 128 5.92 4.36 -12.56
C GLY A 128 5.83 5.20 -13.85
N ILE A 129 5.47 6.47 -13.75
CA ILE A 129 5.38 7.40 -14.90
C ILE A 129 6.77 7.59 -15.56
N VAL A 130 7.82 7.79 -14.76
CA VAL A 130 9.19 7.95 -15.27
C VAL A 130 9.67 6.69 -15.98
N VAL A 131 9.34 5.49 -15.47
CA VAL A 131 9.68 4.22 -16.12
C VAL A 131 8.93 4.04 -17.44
N ILE A 132 7.68 4.50 -17.56
CA ILE A 132 6.93 4.42 -18.82
C ILE A 132 7.52 5.35 -19.88
N ARG A 133 7.89 6.58 -19.50
CA ARG A 133 8.36 7.63 -20.43
C ARG A 133 9.78 7.39 -20.97
N ASN A 134 10.67 6.81 -20.16
CA ASN A 134 12.04 6.47 -20.54
C ASN A 134 12.15 5.08 -21.16
#